data_AF-A0AAV0VXF8-F1
#
_entry.id   AF-A0AAV0VXF8-F1
#
_cell.length_a   1.000
_cell.length_b   1.000
_cell.length_c   1.000
_cell.angle_alpha   90.00
_cell.angle_beta   90.00
_cell.angle_gamma   90.00
#
_symmetry.space_group_name_H-M   'P 1'
#
loop_
_entity.id
_entity.type
_entity.pdbx_description
1 polymer ?
#
loop_
_entity_poly.entity_id
_entity_poly.type
_entity_poly.pdbx_seq_one_letter_code
_entity_poly.pdbx_strand_id
1 'polypeptide(L)'
;MKDLLKLLEPFKIVTEVLGGENYTTASIAHRLIKSLLNTLKVSEIDTNFLTTVKKLNLDDLKYRREMMGLILAKSSALDPRFRELKFLSEEEKVTVWKQLENELKELITDPEIENEEELISESILENEEHFETHSPPRKKLRSLMIDSDDDDEDDYSVTQSPTMKQLEEYKNLKIKVPYDQDPLNWWKENESKYSAVSLLAKKYLSIVASSVPCERLFSEAGTIISKKRNRLSPERLNQLLFLNSYFKSNSSSETLMEKLLEEEIF
;
A
#
# COMPACT_ATOMS: atom_id res chain seq x y z
N MET A 1 -10.11 32.47 -20.30
CA MET A 1 -9.19 32.22 -19.16
C MET A 1 -9.93 31.65 -17.95
N LYS A 2 -11.07 32.23 -17.51
CA LYS A 2 -11.85 31.70 -16.37
C LYS A 2 -12.34 30.25 -16.54
N ASP A 3 -12.76 29.87 -17.75
CA ASP A 3 -13.24 28.49 -18.01
C ASP A 3 -12.11 27.46 -18.00
N LEU A 4 -10.90 27.88 -18.39
CA LEU A 4 -9.71 27.03 -18.30
C LEU A 4 -9.31 26.80 -16.83
N LEU A 5 -9.41 27.82 -15.98
CA LEU A 5 -9.15 27.67 -14.55
C LEU A 5 -10.14 26.69 -13.90
N LYS A 6 -11.43 26.79 -14.24
CA LYS A 6 -12.46 25.83 -13.78
C LYS A 6 -12.17 24.41 -14.26
N LEU A 7 -11.63 24.25 -15.47
CA LEU A 7 -11.24 22.94 -16.00
C LEU A 7 -10.05 22.33 -15.25
N LEU A 8 -9.10 23.16 -14.81
CA LEU A 8 -7.87 22.72 -14.15
C LEU A 8 -8.01 22.55 -12.63
N GLU A 9 -9.05 23.09 -12.01
CA GLU A 9 -9.29 22.97 -10.56
C GLU A 9 -9.36 21.51 -10.07
N PRO A 10 -10.08 20.59 -10.73
CA PRO A 10 -10.03 19.16 -10.38
C PRO A 10 -8.64 18.55 -10.49
N PHE A 11 -7.84 18.97 -11.48
CA PHE A 11 -6.47 18.47 -11.66
C PHE A 11 -5.60 18.89 -10.49
N LYS A 12 -5.69 20.15 -10.05
CA LYS A 12 -4.95 20.65 -8.90
C LYS A 12 -5.21 19.79 -7.66
N ILE A 13 -6.49 19.56 -7.35
CA ILE A 13 -6.91 18.74 -6.19
C ILE A 13 -6.34 17.32 -6.31
N VAL A 14 -6.46 16.69 -7.49
CA VAL A 14 -5.93 15.33 -7.69
C VAL A 14 -4.42 15.30 -7.56
N THR A 15 -3.69 16.27 -8.11
CA THR A 15 -2.22 16.30 -7.98
C THR A 15 -1.75 16.53 -6.56
N GLU A 16 -2.46 17.34 -5.77
CA GLU A 16 -2.15 17.53 -4.34
C GLU A 16 -2.37 16.23 -3.55
N VAL A 17 -3.47 15.52 -3.82
CA VAL A 17 -3.75 14.22 -3.17
C VAL A 17 -2.76 13.13 -3.61
N LEU A 18 -2.38 13.09 -4.88
CA LEU A 18 -1.40 12.09 -5.35
C LEU A 18 0.04 12.43 -4.95
N GLY A 19 0.31 13.68 -4.57
CA GLY A 19 1.60 14.15 -4.09
C GLY A 19 1.92 13.82 -2.62
N GLY A 20 0.92 13.30 -1.89
CA GLY A 20 1.09 12.90 -0.49
C GLY A 20 1.98 11.67 -0.30
N GLU A 21 2.51 11.50 0.92
CA GLU A 21 3.35 10.35 1.29
C GLU A 21 2.90 9.66 2.60
N ASN A 22 2.01 10.30 3.38
CA ASN A 22 1.55 9.79 4.68
C ASN A 22 0.28 8.93 4.58
N TYR A 23 -0.11 8.51 3.37
CA TYR A 23 -1.29 7.69 3.12
C TYR A 23 -1.13 6.94 1.80
N THR A 24 -1.96 5.91 1.60
CA THR A 24 -1.92 5.00 0.46
C THR A 24 -2.40 5.69 -0.84
N THR A 25 -1.50 6.39 -1.53
CA THR A 25 -1.86 7.16 -2.74
C THR A 25 -2.20 6.27 -3.94
N ALA A 26 -1.52 5.12 -4.11
CA ALA A 26 -1.79 4.22 -5.24
C ALA A 26 -3.23 3.66 -5.25
N SER A 27 -3.80 3.35 -4.09
CA SER A 27 -5.19 2.86 -4.00
C SER A 27 -6.22 3.93 -4.36
N ILE A 28 -5.90 5.20 -4.11
CA ILE A 28 -6.78 6.33 -4.40
C ILE A 28 -6.67 6.75 -5.88
N ALA A 29 -5.47 6.61 -6.47
CA ALA A 29 -5.16 7.11 -7.81
C ALA A 29 -6.09 6.58 -8.90
N HIS A 30 -6.44 5.29 -8.88
CA HIS A 30 -7.30 4.73 -9.93
C HIS A 30 -8.69 5.41 -9.94
N ARG A 31 -9.26 5.65 -8.76
CA ARG A 31 -10.55 6.33 -8.62
C ARG A 31 -10.47 7.79 -9.07
N LEU A 32 -9.41 8.51 -8.70
CA LEU A 32 -9.23 9.91 -9.07
C LEU A 32 -9.04 10.08 -10.58
N ILE A 33 -8.23 9.22 -11.21
CA ILE A 33 -8.07 9.21 -12.68
C ILE A 33 -9.42 8.97 -13.37
N LYS A 34 -10.22 8.02 -12.88
CA LYS A 34 -11.58 7.79 -13.40
C LYS A 34 -12.47 9.02 -13.23
N SER A 35 -12.38 9.70 -12.09
CA SER A 35 -13.13 10.93 -11.84
C SER A 35 -12.72 12.05 -12.81
N LEU A 36 -11.42 12.23 -13.06
CA LEU A 36 -10.92 13.21 -14.03
C LEU A 36 -11.41 12.89 -15.45
N LEU A 37 -11.36 11.63 -15.87
CA LEU A 37 -11.88 11.21 -17.17
C LEU A 37 -13.37 11.54 -17.32
N ASN A 38 -14.16 11.45 -16.25
CA ASN A 38 -15.57 11.85 -16.27
C ASN A 38 -15.73 13.37 -16.37
N THR A 39 -14.90 14.17 -15.71
CA THR A 39 -14.93 15.65 -15.82
C THR A 39 -14.49 16.17 -17.18
N LEU A 40 -13.67 15.40 -17.90
CA LEU A 40 -13.16 15.73 -19.23
C LEU A 40 -14.10 15.35 -20.38
N LYS A 41 -15.28 14.79 -20.08
CA LYS A 41 -16.28 14.52 -21.12
C LYS A 41 -16.64 15.83 -21.83
N VAL A 42 -16.56 15.81 -23.15
CA VAL A 42 -16.84 16.97 -24.00
C VAL A 42 -18.34 17.28 -23.90
N SER A 43 -18.65 18.55 -23.64
CA SER A 43 -20.02 19.06 -23.63
C SER A 43 -20.27 19.89 -24.89
N GLU A 44 -21.50 19.91 -25.39
CA GLU A 44 -21.89 20.70 -26.57
C GLU A 44 -21.75 22.22 -26.35
N ILE A 45 -21.61 22.66 -25.09
CA ILE A 45 -21.48 24.06 -24.70
C ILE A 45 -20.00 24.53 -24.75
N ASP A 46 -19.06 23.60 -24.93
CA ASP A 46 -17.63 23.91 -24.89
C ASP A 46 -17.18 24.71 -26.12
N THR A 47 -16.40 25.77 -25.91
CA THR A 47 -15.70 26.48 -26.99
C THR A 47 -14.74 25.53 -27.72
N ASN A 48 -14.48 25.75 -29.02
CA ASN A 48 -13.50 24.98 -29.82
C ASN A 48 -12.12 24.82 -29.14
N PHE A 49 -11.69 25.81 -28.37
CA PHE A 49 -10.48 25.73 -27.56
C PHE A 49 -10.61 24.71 -26.41
N LEU A 50 -11.70 24.77 -25.64
CA LEU A 50 -11.95 23.86 -24.52
C LEU A 50 -12.15 22.41 -24.99
N THR A 51 -12.80 22.20 -26.13
CA THR A 51 -12.94 20.85 -26.70
C THR A 51 -11.59 20.27 -27.08
N THR A 52 -10.69 21.09 -27.64
CA THR A 52 -9.32 20.67 -27.98
C THR A 52 -8.53 20.32 -26.73
N VAL A 53 -8.55 21.18 -25.70
CA VAL A 53 -7.86 20.94 -24.43
C VAL A 53 -8.41 19.69 -23.72
N LYS A 54 -9.73 19.50 -23.69
CA LYS A 54 -10.36 18.32 -23.09
C LYS A 54 -9.93 17.03 -23.81
N LYS A 55 -9.92 17.03 -25.15
CA LYS A 55 -9.47 15.88 -25.95
C LYS A 55 -8.02 15.51 -25.67
N LEU A 56 -7.11 16.50 -25.70
CA LEU A 56 -5.69 16.25 -25.42
C LEU A 56 -5.46 15.67 -24.03
N ASN A 57 -6.10 16.23 -22.99
CA ASN A 57 -5.99 15.72 -21.63
C ASN A 57 -6.66 14.34 -21.47
N LEU A 58 -7.75 14.09 -22.18
CA LEU A 58 -8.44 12.81 -22.16
C LEU A 58 -7.54 11.70 -22.73
N ASP A 59 -6.86 11.98 -23.84
CA ASP A 59 -5.98 11.01 -24.50
C ASP A 59 -4.73 10.74 -23.65
N ASP A 60 -4.11 11.79 -23.07
CA ASP A 60 -2.98 11.64 -22.14
C ASP A 60 -3.37 10.83 -20.88
N LEU A 61 -4.52 11.14 -20.26
CA LEU A 61 -4.97 10.38 -19.08
C LEU A 61 -5.35 8.94 -19.40
N LYS A 62 -5.91 8.66 -20.57
CA LYS A 62 -6.19 7.28 -21.00
C LYS A 62 -4.89 6.49 -21.13
N TYR A 63 -3.89 7.07 -21.78
CA TYR A 63 -2.58 6.44 -21.92
C TYR A 63 -1.93 6.14 -20.56
N ARG A 64 -1.93 7.10 -19.64
CA ARG A 64 -1.41 6.89 -18.28
C ARG A 64 -2.21 5.86 -17.49
N ARG A 65 -3.54 5.85 -17.65
CA ARG A 65 -4.41 4.84 -17.03
C ARG A 65 -4.07 3.44 -17.55
N GLU A 66 -3.77 3.28 -18.83
CA GLU A 66 -3.43 1.98 -19.39
C GLU A 66 -2.07 1.49 -18.88
N MET A 67 -1.05 2.36 -18.91
CA MET A 67 0.30 2.07 -18.42
C MET A 67 0.34 1.63 -16.95
N MET A 68 -0.36 2.35 -16.06
CA MET A 68 -0.33 2.09 -14.62
C MET A 68 -1.56 1.34 -14.09
N GLY A 69 -2.53 1.07 -14.97
CA GLY A 69 -3.89 0.68 -14.57
C GLY A 69 -3.94 -0.57 -13.72
N LEU A 70 -3.09 -1.54 -14.05
CA LEU A 70 -3.04 -2.83 -13.38
C LEU A 70 -2.54 -2.72 -11.94
N ILE A 71 -1.42 -2.02 -11.73
CA ILE A 71 -0.82 -1.81 -10.40
C ILE A 71 -1.79 -1.00 -9.52
N LEU A 72 -2.36 0.07 -10.07
CA LEU A 72 -3.32 0.90 -9.34
C LEU A 72 -4.61 0.13 -9.03
N ALA A 73 -5.07 -0.74 -9.93
CA ALA A 73 -6.26 -1.56 -9.71
C ALA A 73 -6.02 -2.64 -8.64
N LYS A 74 -4.85 -3.30 -8.63
CA LYS A 74 -4.44 -4.23 -7.56
C LYS A 74 -4.39 -3.52 -6.20
N SER A 75 -3.74 -2.36 -6.16
CA SER A 75 -3.67 -1.52 -4.95
C SER A 75 -5.06 -1.11 -4.46
N SER A 76 -5.98 -0.81 -5.38
CA SER A 76 -7.36 -0.47 -5.04
C SER A 76 -8.19 -1.68 -4.56
N ALA A 77 -7.92 -2.88 -5.09
CA ALA A 77 -8.61 -4.11 -4.70
C ALA A 77 -8.23 -4.52 -3.26
N LEU A 78 -6.95 -4.33 -2.94
CA LEU A 78 -6.37 -4.58 -1.63
C LEU A 78 -6.67 -3.45 -0.62
N ASP A 79 -7.26 -2.33 -1.05
CA ASP A 79 -7.77 -1.31 -0.13
C ASP A 79 -9.19 -1.70 0.33
N PRO A 80 -9.42 -1.96 1.63
CA PRO A 80 -10.74 -2.34 2.15
C PRO A 80 -11.85 -1.33 1.83
N ARG A 81 -11.49 -0.05 1.65
CA ARG A 81 -12.43 1.05 1.31
C ARG A 81 -12.89 0.99 -0.15
N PHE A 82 -12.06 0.45 -1.04
CA PHE A 82 -12.29 0.41 -2.49
C PHE A 82 -12.44 -1.00 -3.07
N ARG A 83 -12.39 -2.03 -2.21
CA ARG A 83 -12.52 -3.46 -2.50
C ARG A 83 -13.61 -3.85 -3.51
N GLU A 84 -14.77 -3.19 -3.48
CA GLU A 84 -15.87 -3.46 -4.42
C GLU A 84 -15.58 -3.00 -5.86
N LEU A 85 -14.53 -2.19 -6.06
CA LEU A 85 -14.02 -1.72 -7.34
C LEU A 85 -15.11 -1.14 -8.26
N LYS A 86 -16.09 -0.43 -7.70
CA LYS A 86 -17.27 0.11 -8.42
C LYS A 86 -16.95 1.01 -9.62
N PHE A 87 -15.70 1.44 -9.75
CA PHE A 87 -15.21 2.31 -10.82
C PHE A 87 -14.60 1.55 -12.02
N LEU A 88 -14.38 0.23 -11.89
CA LEU A 88 -13.89 -0.67 -12.95
C LEU A 88 -15.05 -1.47 -13.58
N SER A 89 -14.84 -1.96 -14.81
CA SER A 89 -15.75 -2.93 -15.44
C SER A 89 -15.63 -4.30 -14.79
N GLU A 90 -16.65 -5.15 -14.93
CA GLU A 90 -16.61 -6.52 -14.38
C GLU A 90 -15.46 -7.35 -14.97
N GLU A 91 -15.12 -7.13 -16.25
CA GLU A 91 -13.97 -7.76 -16.92
C GLU A 91 -12.63 -7.36 -16.29
N GLU A 92 -12.45 -6.07 -16.02
CA GLU A 92 -11.25 -5.55 -15.35
C GLU A 92 -11.13 -6.13 -13.92
N LYS A 93 -12.25 -6.23 -13.19
CA LYS A 93 -12.27 -6.83 -11.84
C LYS A 93 -11.82 -8.29 -11.86
N VAL A 94 -12.37 -9.10 -12.75
CA VAL A 94 -12.02 -10.53 -12.86
C VAL A 94 -10.53 -10.68 -13.15
N THR A 95 -9.99 -9.85 -14.04
CA THR A 95 -8.56 -9.86 -14.40
C THR A 95 -7.67 -9.53 -13.20
N VAL A 96 -8.03 -8.49 -12.42
CA VAL A 96 -7.27 -8.07 -11.23
C VAL A 96 -7.26 -9.16 -10.16
N TRP A 97 -8.42 -9.72 -9.83
CA TRP A 97 -8.51 -10.78 -8.82
C TRP A 97 -7.76 -12.04 -9.24
N LYS A 98 -7.87 -12.45 -10.52
CA LYS A 98 -7.12 -13.61 -11.05
C LYS A 98 -5.62 -13.42 -10.97
N GLN A 99 -5.12 -12.20 -11.20
CA GLN A 99 -3.70 -11.93 -11.05
C GLN A 99 -3.24 -11.91 -9.60
N LEU A 100 -4.05 -11.37 -8.69
CA LEU A 100 -3.76 -11.44 -7.25
C LEU A 100 -3.74 -12.90 -6.77
N GLU A 101 -4.65 -13.75 -7.26
CA GLU A 101 -4.63 -15.19 -6.98
C GLU A 101 -3.35 -15.87 -7.46
N ASN A 102 -2.88 -15.53 -8.66
CA ASN A 102 -1.62 -16.08 -9.19
C ASN A 102 -0.41 -15.64 -8.37
N GLU A 103 -0.31 -14.35 -8.04
CA GLU A 103 0.79 -13.83 -7.20
C GLU A 103 0.76 -14.45 -5.80
N LEU A 104 -0.42 -14.68 -5.24
CA LEU A 104 -0.55 -15.36 -3.95
C LEU A 104 -0.04 -16.81 -4.02
N LYS A 105 -0.25 -17.51 -5.14
CA LYS A 105 0.25 -18.88 -5.36
C LYS A 105 1.77 -18.90 -5.51
N GLU A 106 2.34 -17.92 -6.21
CA GLU A 106 3.78 -17.77 -6.36
C GLU A 106 4.45 -17.53 -5.00
N LEU A 107 3.88 -16.66 -4.15
CA LEU A 107 4.39 -16.37 -2.81
C LEU A 107 4.40 -17.59 -1.86
N ILE A 108 3.57 -18.61 -2.10
CA ILE A 108 3.54 -19.84 -1.29
C ILE A 108 4.60 -20.84 -1.76
N THR A 109 5.09 -20.70 -3.00
CA THR A 109 6.03 -21.64 -3.59
C THR A 109 7.49 -21.27 -3.29
N ASP A 110 7.75 -20.04 -2.83
CA ASP A 110 9.08 -19.62 -2.37
C ASP A 110 9.34 -20.03 -0.91
N PRO A 111 10.28 -20.97 -0.65
CA PRO A 111 10.63 -21.41 0.70
C PRO A 111 11.45 -20.38 1.52
N GLU A 112 11.71 -19.18 1.00
CA GLU A 112 12.53 -18.17 1.70
C GLU A 112 11.74 -17.40 2.79
N ILE A 113 10.41 -17.51 2.84
CA ILE A 113 9.57 -16.75 3.79
C ILE A 113 9.52 -17.39 5.19
N GLU A 114 9.76 -18.70 5.33
CA GLU A 114 9.86 -19.33 6.66
C GLU A 114 11.01 -18.71 7.49
N ASN A 115 12.08 -18.24 6.85
CA ASN A 115 13.22 -17.61 7.53
C ASN A 115 12.96 -16.14 7.93
N GLU A 116 12.11 -15.40 7.20
CA GLU A 116 11.77 -14.02 7.56
C GLU A 116 10.74 -13.97 8.71
N GLU A 117 9.82 -14.93 8.79
CA GLU A 117 8.92 -15.06 9.95
C GLU A 117 9.67 -15.46 11.23
N GLU A 118 10.71 -16.29 11.16
CA GLU A 118 11.60 -16.57 12.29
C GLU A 118 12.42 -15.34 12.71
N LEU A 119 12.97 -14.57 11.76
CA LEU A 119 13.74 -13.35 12.09
C LEU A 119 12.88 -12.25 12.74
N ILE A 120 11.63 -12.08 12.28
CA ILE A 120 10.72 -11.08 12.84
C ILE A 120 10.23 -11.53 14.23
N SER A 121 9.96 -12.83 14.41
CA SER A 121 9.52 -13.35 15.71
C SER A 121 10.62 -13.36 16.79
N GLU A 122 11.89 -13.59 16.42
CA GLU A 122 13.03 -13.42 17.36
C GLU A 122 13.22 -11.96 17.78
N SER A 123 13.06 -10.99 16.87
CA SER A 123 13.18 -9.56 17.19
C SER A 123 12.07 -9.00 18.09
N ILE A 124 10.91 -9.67 18.14
CA ILE A 124 9.78 -9.31 19.01
C ILE A 124 9.97 -9.91 20.42
N LEU A 125 10.60 -11.08 20.54
CA LEU A 125 10.82 -11.76 21.82
C LEU A 125 11.90 -11.10 22.70
N GLU A 126 12.84 -10.35 22.12
CA GLU A 126 13.87 -9.64 22.91
C GLU A 126 13.37 -8.34 23.56
N ASN A 127 12.16 -7.86 23.23
CA ASN A 127 11.61 -6.60 23.74
C ASN A 127 10.53 -6.73 24.81
N GLU A 128 10.21 -7.95 25.27
CA GLU A 128 9.29 -8.20 26.39
C GLU A 128 10.00 -8.90 27.56
N GLU A 129 10.90 -8.19 28.24
CA GLU A 129 11.27 -8.59 29.60
C GLU A 129 10.12 -8.27 30.57
N HIS A 130 9.63 -9.34 31.22
CA HIS A 130 8.80 -9.40 32.43
C HIS A 130 7.27 -9.30 32.28
N PHE A 131 6.63 -10.45 31.98
CA PHE A 131 5.51 -10.95 32.81
C PHE A 131 5.36 -12.47 32.67
N GLU A 132 5.70 -13.23 33.73
CA GLU A 132 5.50 -14.67 33.79
C GLU A 132 4.00 -15.03 33.83
N THR A 133 3.51 -15.79 32.85
CA THR A 133 2.33 -16.65 33.04
C THR A 133 2.58 -18.03 32.44
N HIS A 134 2.56 -19.05 33.29
CA HIS A 134 2.73 -20.45 32.91
C HIS A 134 1.53 -20.95 32.08
N SER A 135 1.77 -21.38 30.84
CA SER A 135 0.85 -22.24 30.10
C SER A 135 1.63 -23.31 29.33
N PRO A 136 1.11 -24.56 29.25
CA PRO A 136 1.88 -25.70 28.79
C PRO A 136 2.10 -25.69 27.26
N PRO A 137 3.15 -26.37 26.76
CA PRO A 137 3.56 -26.29 25.36
C PRO A 137 2.52 -26.92 24.42
N ARG A 138 1.90 -26.10 23.57
CA ARG A 138 0.86 -26.48 22.58
C ARG A 138 1.32 -27.54 21.56
N LYS A 139 2.62 -27.80 21.43
CA LYS A 139 3.18 -28.72 20.44
C LYS A 139 3.00 -30.22 20.78
N LYS A 140 2.76 -30.60 22.04
CA LYS A 140 2.57 -32.03 22.44
C LYS A 140 1.11 -32.50 22.47
N LEU A 141 0.12 -31.59 22.48
CA LEU A 141 -1.29 -31.98 22.51
C LEU A 141 -1.82 -32.41 21.14
N ARG A 142 -1.27 -31.83 20.07
CA ARG A 142 -1.71 -32.10 18.69
C ARG A 142 -1.28 -33.48 18.17
N SER A 143 -0.18 -34.05 18.68
CA SER A 143 0.25 -35.41 18.30
C SER A 143 -0.50 -36.51 19.04
N LEU A 144 -1.34 -36.18 20.03
CA LEU A 144 -2.06 -37.14 20.87
C LEU A 144 -3.55 -37.28 20.49
N MET A 145 -4.02 -36.51 19.50
CA MET A 145 -5.42 -36.50 19.05
C MET A 145 -5.58 -36.97 17.59
N ILE A 146 -4.55 -37.62 17.03
CA ILE A 146 -4.59 -38.27 15.72
C ILE A 146 -4.64 -39.78 15.98
N ASP A 147 -5.77 -40.25 16.50
CA ASP A 147 -6.13 -41.66 16.47
C ASP A 147 -7.66 -41.77 16.54
N SER A 148 -8.28 -41.67 15.38
CA SER A 148 -9.61 -42.21 15.13
C SER A 148 -9.74 -42.41 13.63
N ASP A 149 -9.78 -43.69 13.27
CA ASP A 149 -10.14 -44.25 11.97
C ASP A 149 -11.29 -43.50 11.30
N ASP A 150 -11.11 -43.12 10.05
CA ASP A 150 -12.17 -43.09 9.05
C ASP A 150 -11.52 -43.38 7.69
N ASP A 151 -11.70 -44.62 7.24
CA ASP A 151 -11.52 -45.07 5.87
C ASP A 151 -12.59 -44.39 5.00
N ASP A 152 -12.20 -43.44 4.16
CA ASP A 152 -12.96 -43.05 2.98
C ASP A 152 -11.99 -42.81 1.81
N GLU A 153 -11.82 -43.85 0.99
CA GLU A 153 -11.48 -43.70 -0.43
C GLU A 153 -12.68 -43.04 -1.11
N ASP A 154 -12.62 -41.73 -1.40
CA ASP A 154 -13.02 -41.17 -2.70
C ASP A 154 -12.92 -39.62 -2.77
N ASP A 155 -12.60 -39.18 -3.98
CA ASP A 155 -12.69 -37.83 -4.56
C ASP A 155 -11.53 -36.85 -4.33
N TYR A 156 -10.63 -36.85 -5.32
CA TYR A 156 -9.65 -35.81 -5.64
C TYR A 156 -10.36 -34.49 -6.06
N SER A 157 -11.17 -33.91 -5.18
CA SER A 157 -11.58 -32.51 -5.32
C SER A 157 -10.44 -31.63 -4.78
N VAL A 158 -9.92 -30.76 -5.64
CA VAL A 158 -8.87 -29.79 -5.35
C VAL A 158 -9.20 -29.05 -4.06
N THR A 159 -8.54 -29.42 -2.96
CA THR A 159 -8.64 -28.70 -1.70
C THR A 159 -8.06 -27.32 -1.92
N GLN A 160 -8.92 -26.30 -1.98
CA GLN A 160 -8.49 -24.90 -2.03
C GLN A 160 -7.46 -24.67 -0.92
N SER A 161 -6.27 -24.20 -1.29
CA SER A 161 -5.23 -23.86 -0.31
C SER A 161 -5.80 -22.87 0.72
N PRO A 162 -5.37 -22.92 1.99
CA PRO A 162 -5.90 -22.05 3.06
C PRO A 162 -5.82 -20.56 2.69
N THR A 163 -4.83 -20.19 1.87
CA THR A 163 -4.63 -18.87 1.28
C THR A 163 -5.69 -18.46 0.27
N MET A 164 -6.20 -19.38 -0.55
CA MET A 164 -7.25 -19.08 -1.52
C MET A 164 -8.59 -18.80 -0.80
N LYS A 165 -8.85 -19.51 0.31
CA LYS A 165 -10.00 -19.24 1.18
C LYS A 165 -9.92 -17.86 1.84
N GLN A 166 -8.74 -17.44 2.31
CA GLN A 166 -8.53 -16.08 2.85
C GLN A 166 -8.88 -15.00 1.82
N LEU A 167 -8.46 -15.17 0.57
CA LEU A 167 -8.74 -14.21 -0.49
C LEU A 167 -10.23 -14.15 -0.85
N GLU A 168 -10.91 -15.30 -0.93
CA GLU A 168 -12.35 -15.36 -1.18
C GLU A 168 -13.15 -14.72 -0.02
N GLU A 169 -12.76 -14.98 1.23
CA GLU A 169 -13.35 -14.33 2.39
C GLU A 169 -13.16 -12.81 2.36
N TYR A 170 -11.93 -12.36 2.06
CA TYR A 170 -11.65 -10.93 1.92
C TYR A 170 -12.48 -10.32 0.79
N LYS A 171 -12.53 -10.96 -0.39
CA LYS A 171 -13.32 -10.51 -1.54
C LYS A 171 -14.81 -10.42 -1.23
N ASN A 172 -15.33 -11.29 -0.37
CA ASN A 172 -16.74 -11.29 -0.01
C ASN A 172 -17.06 -10.31 1.12
N LEU A 173 -16.20 -10.14 2.15
CA LEU A 173 -16.40 -9.34 3.37
C LEU A 173 -17.83 -8.78 3.51
N LYS A 174 -18.11 -7.48 3.66
CA LYS A 174 -19.46 -6.81 3.68
C LYS A 174 -19.38 -5.58 4.57
N ILE A 175 -18.40 -5.58 5.47
CA ILE A 175 -18.02 -4.45 6.29
C ILE A 175 -17.57 -3.31 5.37
N LYS A 176 -18.18 -2.14 5.55
CA LYS A 176 -17.72 -0.90 4.93
C LYS A 176 -16.77 -0.22 5.88
N VAL A 177 -15.51 -0.15 5.49
CA VAL A 177 -14.47 0.57 6.25
C VAL A 177 -14.70 2.08 6.06
N PRO A 178 -14.68 2.89 7.13
CA PRO A 178 -14.76 4.35 7.03
C PRO A 178 -13.67 4.92 6.11
N TYR A 179 -13.96 6.02 5.43
CA TYR A 179 -12.97 6.65 4.54
C TYR A 179 -11.75 7.21 5.29
N ASP A 180 -11.94 7.59 6.55
CA ASP A 180 -10.92 8.19 7.41
C ASP A 180 -9.97 7.16 8.04
N GLN A 181 -10.29 5.86 7.95
CA GLN A 181 -9.41 4.81 8.45
C GLN A 181 -8.28 4.55 7.45
N ASP A 182 -7.06 4.47 7.96
CA ASP A 182 -5.88 4.06 7.19
C ASP A 182 -5.97 2.57 6.81
N PRO A 183 -5.95 2.22 5.51
CA PRO A 183 -5.93 0.83 5.07
C PRO A 183 -4.80 0.00 5.67
N LEU A 184 -3.62 0.59 5.88
CA LEU A 184 -2.47 -0.14 6.42
C LEU A 184 -2.72 -0.57 7.88
N ASN A 185 -3.34 0.30 8.68
CA ASN A 185 -3.76 -0.04 10.04
C ASN A 185 -4.84 -1.12 10.05
N TRP A 186 -5.80 -1.06 9.12
CA TRP A 186 -6.81 -2.12 8.98
C TRP A 186 -6.16 -3.49 8.67
N TRP A 187 -5.16 -3.51 7.77
CA TRP A 187 -4.43 -4.74 7.47
C TRP A 187 -3.61 -5.25 8.65
N LYS A 188 -3.01 -4.35 9.43
CA LYS A 188 -2.29 -4.70 10.66
C LYS A 188 -3.20 -5.39 11.70
N GLU A 189 -4.41 -4.87 11.88
CA GLU A 189 -5.40 -5.46 12.81
C GLU A 189 -5.92 -6.82 12.33
N ASN A 190 -6.02 -7.02 11.01
CA ASN A 190 -6.59 -8.23 10.40
C ASN A 190 -5.52 -9.21 9.85
N GLU A 191 -4.25 -8.97 10.14
CA GLU A 191 -3.11 -9.76 9.64
C GLU A 191 -3.20 -11.22 10.10
N SER A 192 -3.64 -11.47 11.33
CA SER A 192 -3.83 -12.83 11.86
C SER A 192 -4.87 -13.66 11.09
N LYS A 193 -5.87 -13.00 10.51
CA LYS A 193 -6.92 -13.65 9.72
C LYS A 193 -6.56 -13.79 8.25
N TYR A 194 -5.85 -12.81 7.70
CA TYR A 194 -5.54 -12.70 6.28
C TYR A 194 -4.04 -12.58 6.03
N SER A 195 -3.22 -13.44 6.64
CA SER A 195 -1.76 -13.33 6.64
C SER A 195 -1.18 -13.20 5.22
N ALA A 196 -1.53 -14.10 4.31
CA ALA A 196 -1.00 -14.09 2.95
C ALA A 196 -1.50 -12.89 2.12
N VAL A 197 -2.76 -12.48 2.31
CA VAL A 197 -3.33 -11.32 1.60
C VAL A 197 -2.74 -10.01 2.15
N SER A 198 -2.43 -9.97 3.44
CA SER A 198 -1.81 -8.81 4.09
C SER A 198 -0.42 -8.52 3.54
N LEU A 199 0.35 -9.54 3.15
CA LEU A 199 1.65 -9.37 2.49
C LEU A 199 1.49 -8.66 1.13
N LEU A 200 0.53 -9.09 0.31
CA LEU A 200 0.21 -8.40 -0.94
C LEU A 200 -0.29 -6.98 -0.69
N ALA A 201 -1.14 -6.79 0.33
CA ALA A 201 -1.63 -5.47 0.70
C ALA A 201 -0.49 -4.53 1.09
N LYS A 202 0.45 -4.98 1.94
CA LYS A 202 1.66 -4.21 2.30
C LYS A 202 2.48 -3.84 1.05
N LYS A 203 2.69 -4.79 0.13
CA LYS A 203 3.43 -4.55 -1.13
C LYS A 203 2.80 -3.48 -2.00
N TYR A 204 1.48 -3.55 -2.23
CA TYR A 204 0.80 -2.66 -3.18
C TYR A 204 0.35 -1.33 -2.56
N LEU A 205 -0.08 -1.32 -1.30
CA LEU A 205 -0.53 -0.09 -0.63
C LEU A 205 0.62 0.85 -0.28
N SER A 206 1.84 0.34 -0.15
CA SER A 206 3.06 1.14 0.06
C SER A 206 3.54 1.87 -1.19
N ILE A 207 2.97 1.56 -2.36
CA ILE A 207 3.35 2.22 -3.62
C ILE A 207 2.82 3.65 -3.59
N VAL A 208 3.71 4.61 -3.87
CA VAL A 208 3.32 6.00 -4.06
C VAL A 208 2.94 6.24 -5.52
N ALA A 209 1.84 6.95 -5.75
CA ALA A 209 1.29 7.21 -7.08
C ALA A 209 2.05 8.29 -7.87
N SER A 210 2.95 9.05 -7.24
CA SER A 210 3.68 10.16 -7.87
C SER A 210 5.15 10.20 -7.45
N SER A 211 5.97 10.89 -8.25
CA SER A 211 7.37 11.21 -7.93
C SER A 211 7.52 12.38 -6.96
N VAL A 212 6.43 13.02 -6.53
CA VAL A 212 6.46 14.25 -5.73
C VAL A 212 7.23 14.10 -4.42
N PRO A 213 7.12 12.99 -3.66
CA PRO A 213 7.96 12.81 -2.46
C PRO A 213 9.46 12.79 -2.79
N CYS A 214 9.85 12.13 -3.88
CA CYS A 214 11.23 12.14 -4.34
C CYS A 214 11.69 13.55 -4.74
N GLU A 215 10.85 14.30 -5.44
CA GLU A 215 11.14 15.70 -5.82
C GLU A 215 11.30 16.62 -4.61
N ARG A 216 10.48 16.43 -3.56
CA ARG A 216 10.64 17.11 -2.27
C ARG A 216 11.97 16.77 -1.62
N LEU A 217 12.32 15.48 -1.57
CA LEU A 217 13.61 15.02 -1.06
C LEU A 217 14.80 15.62 -1.84
N PHE A 218 14.73 15.67 -3.17
CA PHE A 218 15.78 16.27 -4.00
C PHE A 218 15.86 17.80 -3.85
N SER A 219 14.73 18.47 -3.63
CA SER A 219 14.70 19.91 -3.33
C SER A 219 15.36 20.21 -1.99
N GLU A 220 15.15 19.36 -0.98
CA GLU A 220 15.85 19.42 0.30
C GLU A 220 17.34 19.14 0.14
N ALA A 221 17.71 18.14 -0.65
CA ALA A 221 19.11 17.87 -0.99
C ALA A 221 19.78 19.09 -1.62
N GLY A 222 19.10 19.79 -2.54
CA GLY A 222 19.57 21.04 -3.13
C GLY A 222 19.74 22.16 -2.11
N THR A 223 18.94 22.18 -1.05
CA THR A 223 19.10 23.14 0.06
C THR A 223 20.32 22.82 0.92
N ILE A 224 20.56 21.53 1.21
CA ILE A 224 21.75 21.04 1.94
C ILE A 224 23.03 21.34 1.14
N ILE A 225 22.99 21.09 -0.17
CA ILE A 225 24.06 21.44 -1.12
C ILE A 225 23.93 22.91 -1.54
N SER A 226 24.15 23.81 -0.59
CA SER A 226 24.24 25.23 -0.89
C SER A 226 25.51 25.55 -1.71
N LYS A 227 25.50 26.64 -2.50
CA LYS A 227 26.68 27.16 -3.21
C LYS A 227 27.92 27.37 -2.31
N LYS A 228 27.72 27.54 -0.99
CA LYS A 228 28.79 27.67 0.02
C LYS A 228 29.26 26.33 0.63
N ARG A 229 28.50 25.24 0.49
CA ARG A 229 28.78 23.88 0.99
C ARG A 229 28.77 22.87 -0.16
N ASN A 230 29.60 23.11 -1.18
CA ASN A 230 29.66 22.31 -2.40
C ASN A 230 30.72 21.18 -2.39
N ARG A 231 31.44 20.98 -1.27
CA ARG A 231 32.45 19.92 -1.10
C ARG A 231 31.94 18.70 -0.32
N LEU A 232 30.63 18.44 -0.38
CA LEU A 232 30.08 17.24 0.23
C LEU A 232 30.26 16.05 -0.72
N SER A 233 30.70 14.90 -0.21
CA SER A 233 30.66 13.66 -0.99
C SER A 233 29.21 13.17 -1.12
N PRO A 234 28.87 12.42 -2.19
CA PRO A 234 27.54 11.83 -2.35
C PRO A 234 27.13 10.96 -1.16
N GLU A 235 28.08 10.23 -0.58
CA GLU A 235 27.84 9.38 0.60
C GLU A 235 27.42 10.19 1.83
N ARG A 236 28.13 11.29 2.12
CA ARG A 236 27.79 12.19 3.23
C ARG A 236 26.46 12.90 2.99
N LEU A 237 26.14 13.23 1.74
CA LEU A 237 24.84 13.80 1.39
C LEU A 237 23.72 12.81 1.71
N ASN A 238 23.87 11.55 1.31
CA ASN A 238 22.88 10.51 1.58
C ASN A 238 22.68 10.31 3.09
N GLN A 239 23.76 10.28 3.87
CA GLN A 239 23.69 10.20 5.34
C GLN A 239 22.92 11.39 5.94
N LEU A 240 23.21 12.62 5.50
CA LEU A 240 22.50 13.81 5.98
C LEU A 240 21.02 13.81 5.58
N LEU A 241 20.69 13.39 4.35
CA LEU A 241 19.32 13.27 3.88
C LEU A 241 18.54 12.23 4.68
N PHE A 242 19.16 11.08 4.94
CA PHE A 242 18.58 10.02 5.76
C PHE A 242 18.31 10.52 7.19
N LEU A 243 19.30 11.12 7.85
CA LEU A 243 19.15 11.65 9.20
C LEU A 243 18.06 12.73 9.25
N ASN A 244 18.06 13.65 8.30
CA ASN A 244 17.03 14.70 8.21
C ASN A 244 15.62 14.12 8.04
N SER A 245 15.47 13.10 7.18
CA SER A 245 14.19 12.40 7.00
C SER A 245 13.75 11.67 8.27
N TYR A 246 14.66 10.92 8.89
CA TYR A 246 14.42 10.17 10.13
C TYR A 246 14.02 11.10 11.29
N PHE A 247 14.71 12.23 11.45
CA PHE A 247 14.35 13.20 12.48
C PHE A 247 12.98 13.82 12.20
N LYS A 248 12.61 14.08 10.95
CA LYS A 248 11.27 14.61 10.62
C LYS A 248 10.16 13.60 10.90
N SER A 249 10.36 12.32 10.57
CA SER A 249 9.38 11.28 10.88
C SER A 249 9.21 11.09 12.39
N ASN A 250 10.31 11.20 13.15
CA ASN A 250 10.33 10.90 14.59
C ASN A 250 10.18 12.13 15.48
N SER A 251 10.32 13.36 14.99
CA SER A 251 10.04 14.57 15.80
C SER A 251 8.55 14.79 16.05
N SER A 252 7.67 14.00 15.41
CA SER A 252 6.27 13.86 15.80
C SER A 252 6.06 12.91 16.99
N SER A 253 7.10 12.17 17.39
CA SER A 253 7.15 11.30 18.57
C SER A 253 8.28 11.82 19.48
N GLU A 254 7.92 12.72 20.40
CA GLU A 254 8.77 13.57 21.24
C GLU A 254 9.67 12.82 22.25
N THR A 255 10.25 11.66 21.91
CA THR A 255 10.94 10.77 22.86
C THR A 255 12.43 10.54 22.58
N LEU A 256 12.94 10.87 21.40
CA LEU A 256 14.33 10.54 21.01
C LEU A 256 15.35 11.62 21.39
N MET A 257 14.96 12.91 21.36
CA MET A 257 15.84 14.00 21.80
C MET A 257 16.02 14.02 23.32
N GLU A 258 14.98 13.68 24.08
CA GLU A 258 15.09 13.52 25.54
C GLU A 258 16.04 12.37 25.90
N LYS A 259 15.90 11.20 25.25
CA LYS A 259 16.79 10.06 25.48
C LYS A 259 18.25 10.32 25.11
N LEU A 260 18.51 11.00 23.99
CA LEU A 260 19.88 11.33 23.59
C LEU A 260 20.53 12.40 24.49
N LEU A 261 19.74 13.32 25.04
CA LEU A 261 20.23 14.31 26.01
C LEU A 261 20.43 13.69 27.41
N GLU A 262 19.67 12.64 27.76
CA GLU A 262 19.86 11.89 29.00
C GLU A 262 21.08 10.95 28.94
N GLU A 263 21.40 10.37 27.78
CA GLU A 263 22.57 9.50 27.60
C GLU A 263 23.91 10.26 27.52
N GLU A 264 23.92 11.59 27.31
CA GLU A 264 25.13 12.43 27.36
C GLU A 264 25.40 13.07 28.74
N ILE A 265 24.58 12.76 29.76
CA ILE A 265 24.80 13.20 31.14
C ILE A 265 25.04 11.98 32.04
N PHE A 266 26.20 11.31 31.90
CA PHE A 266 26.88 10.60 32.99
C PHE A 266 28.36 10.37 32.65
#